data_AF-A0A0M4EHJ6-F1
#
_entry.id   AF-A0A0M4EHJ6-F1
#
_cell.length_a   1.000
_cell.length_b   1.000
_cell.length_c   1.000
_cell.angle_alpha   90.00
_cell.angle_beta   90.00
_cell.angle_gamma   90.00
#
_symmetry.space_group_name_H-M   'P 1'
#
loop_
_entity.id
_entity.type
_entity.pdbx_description
1 polymer ?
#
loop_
_entity_poly.entity_id
_entity_poly.type
_entity_poly.pdbx_seq_one_letter_code
_entity_poly.pdbx_strand_id
1 'polypeptide(L)'
;MQLSQNLKTLQAQYAVAMKELEDEKTKNDESKKEKSVLLISLETLIADNNASKIIISENETEITLFKQKIDELQHKLNRIQLISPYVIIDMLMKGNEARDAIIRKLMRKSRSSSSSSSDVSSDASNLSLETLAPTPPLRRYGYRAVNALSELGAENIMGPWLCLVCGRNNTPIEFSTYPKYRSHLVEVHQEQIDEALCEHCGWRSEDLQELYVHILKEH
;
A
#
# COMPACT_ATOMS: atom_id res chain seq x y z
N MET A 1 -46.70 -26.78 -105.60
CA MET A 1 -46.86 -27.04 -104.14
C MET A 1 -45.53 -27.24 -103.41
N GLN A 2 -44.57 -28.02 -103.93
CA GLN A 2 -43.28 -28.31 -103.26
C GLN A 2 -42.45 -27.08 -102.88
N LEU A 3 -42.31 -26.08 -103.76
CA LEU A 3 -41.55 -24.84 -103.48
C LEU A 3 -42.10 -24.07 -102.27
N SER A 4 -43.43 -24.02 -102.10
CA SER A 4 -44.06 -23.35 -100.96
C SER A 4 -43.83 -24.10 -99.64
N GLN A 5 -43.85 -25.43 -99.68
CA GLN A 5 -43.51 -26.24 -98.51
C GLN A 5 -42.04 -26.08 -98.11
N ASN A 6 -41.12 -26.06 -99.10
CA ASN A 6 -39.70 -25.84 -98.86
C ASN A 6 -39.41 -24.45 -98.29
N LEU A 7 -40.12 -23.41 -98.73
CA LEU A 7 -39.96 -22.06 -98.18
C LEU A 7 -40.42 -22.00 -96.71
N LYS A 8 -41.55 -22.64 -96.38
CA LYS A 8 -42.07 -22.70 -95.01
C LYS A 8 -41.15 -23.47 -94.07
N THR A 9 -40.57 -24.57 -94.51
CA THR A 9 -39.58 -25.32 -93.71
C THR A 9 -38.33 -24.50 -93.48
N LEU A 10 -37.83 -23.77 -94.49
CA LEU A 10 -36.67 -22.89 -94.36
C LEU A 10 -36.93 -21.72 -93.40
N GLN A 11 -38.11 -21.11 -93.46
CA GLN A 11 -38.52 -20.08 -92.50
C GLN A 11 -38.63 -20.61 -91.07
N ALA A 12 -39.17 -21.82 -90.89
CA ALA A 12 -39.25 -22.46 -89.58
C ALA A 12 -37.84 -22.79 -89.03
N GLN A 13 -36.94 -23.30 -89.87
CA GLN A 13 -35.54 -23.56 -89.49
C GLN A 13 -34.81 -22.28 -89.09
N TYR A 14 -35.01 -21.19 -89.83
CA TYR A 14 -34.43 -19.88 -89.48
C TYR A 14 -34.95 -19.35 -88.15
N ALA A 15 -36.25 -19.46 -87.88
CA ALA A 15 -36.83 -19.03 -86.61
C ALA A 15 -36.30 -19.83 -85.41
N VAL A 16 -36.09 -21.15 -85.58
CA VAL A 16 -35.46 -22.00 -84.55
C VAL A 16 -34.02 -21.56 -84.29
N ALA A 17 -33.23 -21.37 -85.35
CA ALA A 17 -31.83 -20.94 -85.22
C ALA A 17 -31.69 -19.57 -84.54
N MET A 18 -32.57 -18.61 -84.84
CA MET A 18 -32.57 -17.30 -84.17
C MET A 18 -32.90 -17.40 -82.68
N LYS A 19 -33.85 -18.27 -82.31
CA LYS A 19 -34.20 -18.50 -80.91
C LYS A 19 -33.07 -19.15 -80.12
N GLU A 20 -32.41 -20.16 -80.70
CA GLU A 20 -31.23 -20.79 -80.09
C GLU A 20 -30.10 -19.77 -79.83
N LEU A 21 -29.91 -18.82 -80.75
CA LEU A 21 -28.90 -17.76 -80.63
C LEU A 21 -29.24 -16.75 -79.50
N GLU A 22 -30.52 -16.42 -79.33
CA GLU A 22 -31.00 -15.59 -78.21
C GLU A 22 -30.84 -16.30 -76.86
N ASP A 23 -31.17 -17.59 -76.81
CA ASP A 23 -31.02 -18.43 -75.62
C ASP A 23 -29.52 -18.56 -75.23
N GLU A 24 -28.61 -18.73 -76.19
CA GLU A 24 -27.17 -18.73 -75.91
C GLU A 24 -26.66 -17.38 -75.39
N LYS A 25 -27.16 -16.27 -75.94
CA LYS A 25 -26.76 -14.93 -75.52
C LYS A 25 -27.20 -14.63 -74.08
N THR A 26 -28.43 -14.98 -73.73
CA THR A 26 -28.95 -14.81 -72.36
C THR A 26 -28.16 -15.65 -71.36
N LYS A 27 -27.85 -16.90 -71.69
CA LYS A 27 -27.01 -17.78 -70.87
C LYS A 27 -25.59 -17.23 -70.67
N ASN A 28 -25.00 -16.64 -71.71
CA ASN A 28 -23.68 -16.00 -71.61
C ASN A 28 -23.72 -14.74 -70.73
N ASP A 29 -24.77 -13.93 -70.83
CA ASP A 29 -24.94 -12.74 -70.01
C ASP A 29 -25.21 -13.09 -68.53
N GLU A 30 -25.94 -14.17 -68.25
CA GLU A 30 -26.09 -14.75 -66.90
C GLU A 30 -24.74 -15.22 -66.35
N SER A 31 -23.96 -15.98 -67.13
CA SER A 31 -22.63 -16.42 -66.73
C SER A 31 -21.68 -15.26 -66.44
N LYS A 32 -21.76 -14.16 -67.21
CA LYS A 32 -20.97 -12.94 -66.94
C LYS A 32 -21.38 -12.27 -65.63
N LYS A 33 -22.69 -12.20 -65.33
CA LYS A 33 -23.19 -11.65 -64.07
C LYS A 33 -22.75 -12.49 -62.87
N GLU A 34 -22.81 -13.82 -62.98
CA GLU A 34 -22.31 -14.71 -61.93
C GLU A 34 -20.81 -14.49 -61.68
N LYS A 35 -20.01 -14.40 -62.74
CA LYS A 35 -18.58 -14.10 -62.63
C LYS A 35 -18.32 -12.74 -61.98
N SER A 36 -19.09 -11.70 -62.31
CA SER A 36 -18.89 -10.38 -61.70
C SER A 36 -19.26 -10.38 -60.21
N VAL A 37 -20.33 -11.09 -59.82
CA VAL A 37 -20.70 -11.25 -58.40
C VAL A 37 -19.61 -11.99 -57.62
N LEU A 38 -19.06 -13.07 -58.20
CA LEU A 38 -17.96 -13.81 -57.57
C LEU A 38 -16.70 -12.95 -57.43
N LEU A 39 -16.42 -12.08 -58.40
CA LEU A 39 -15.25 -11.20 -58.38
C LEU A 39 -15.36 -10.16 -57.25
N ILE A 40 -16.53 -9.54 -57.09
CA ILE A 40 -16.82 -8.60 -55.98
C ILE A 40 -16.67 -9.32 -54.63
N SER A 41 -17.22 -10.53 -54.51
CA SER A 41 -17.10 -11.33 -53.29
C SER A 41 -15.63 -11.63 -52.96
N LEU A 42 -14.82 -12.00 -53.96
CA LEU A 42 -13.39 -12.24 -53.78
C LEU A 42 -12.65 -10.98 -53.31
N GLU A 43 -12.94 -9.82 -53.91
CA GLU A 43 -12.34 -8.53 -53.51
C GLU A 43 -12.68 -8.18 -52.06
N THR A 44 -13.92 -8.40 -51.63
CA THR A 44 -14.32 -8.17 -50.23
C THR A 44 -13.58 -9.09 -49.26
N LEU A 45 -13.42 -10.38 -49.60
CA LEU A 45 -12.68 -11.33 -48.76
C LEU A 45 -11.18 -10.97 -48.66
N ILE A 46 -10.59 -10.48 -49.75
CA ILE A 46 -9.20 -10.00 -49.74
C ILE A 46 -9.06 -8.78 -48.83
N ALA A 47 -10.00 -7.84 -48.89
CA ALA A 47 -10.01 -6.66 -48.03
C ALA A 47 -10.11 -7.06 -46.53
N ASP A 48 -11.02 -7.97 -46.19
CA ASP A 48 -11.22 -8.45 -44.81
C ASP A 48 -9.97 -9.18 -44.27
N ASN A 49 -9.32 -9.98 -45.12
CA ASN A 49 -8.09 -10.69 -44.75
C ASN A 49 -6.94 -9.70 -44.50
N ASN A 50 -6.81 -8.68 -45.35
CA ASN A 50 -5.81 -7.63 -45.16
C ASN A 50 -6.06 -6.84 -43.87
N ALA A 51 -7.32 -6.49 -43.57
CA ALA A 51 -7.69 -5.84 -42.31
C ALA A 51 -7.35 -6.71 -41.09
N SER A 52 -7.67 -8.00 -41.14
CA SER A 52 -7.32 -8.96 -40.09
C SER A 52 -5.82 -9.06 -39.87
N LYS A 53 -5.03 -9.04 -40.96
CA LYS A 53 -3.57 -9.09 -40.88
C LYS A 53 -2.97 -7.86 -40.20
N ILE A 54 -3.53 -6.68 -40.43
CA ILE A 54 -3.11 -5.44 -39.74
C ILE A 54 -3.37 -5.55 -38.24
N ILE A 55 -4.58 -5.96 -37.85
CA ILE A 55 -4.94 -6.12 -36.42
C ILE A 55 -4.03 -7.15 -35.73
N ILE A 56 -3.71 -8.26 -36.39
CA ILE A 56 -2.79 -9.26 -35.84
C ILE A 56 -1.40 -8.63 -35.62
N SER A 57 -0.90 -7.86 -36.59
CA SER A 57 0.41 -7.22 -36.46
C SER A 57 0.47 -6.18 -35.32
N GLU A 58 -0.60 -5.41 -35.12
CA GLU A 58 -0.69 -4.47 -33.99
C GLU A 58 -0.69 -5.22 -32.66
N ASN A 59 -1.50 -6.27 -32.52
CA ASN A 59 -1.53 -7.09 -31.31
C ASN A 59 -0.18 -7.78 -31.03
N GLU A 60 0.55 -8.21 -32.06
CA GLU A 60 1.90 -8.75 -31.91
C GLU A 60 2.85 -7.71 -31.30
N THR A 61 2.79 -6.46 -31.75
CA THR A 61 3.59 -5.38 -31.16
C THR A 61 3.23 -5.10 -29.71
N GLU A 62 1.95 -5.09 -29.35
CA GLU A 62 1.51 -4.93 -27.96
C GLU A 62 1.99 -6.08 -27.08
N ILE A 63 1.91 -7.32 -27.56
CA ILE A 63 2.43 -8.50 -26.84
C ILE A 63 3.93 -8.36 -26.60
N THR A 64 4.70 -7.88 -27.57
CA THR A 64 6.15 -7.67 -27.37
C THR A 64 6.44 -6.60 -26.31
N LEU A 65 5.67 -5.51 -26.30
CA LEU A 65 5.76 -4.47 -25.28
C LEU A 65 5.43 -5.02 -23.88
N PHE A 66 4.35 -5.81 -23.76
CA PHE A 66 3.98 -6.42 -22.49
C PHE A 66 5.05 -7.39 -21.97
N LYS A 67 5.67 -8.18 -22.86
CA LYS A 67 6.78 -9.06 -22.50
C LYS A 67 7.97 -8.27 -21.92
N GLN A 68 8.38 -7.18 -22.59
CA GLN A 68 9.45 -6.32 -22.06
C GLN A 68 9.12 -5.77 -20.66
N LYS A 69 7.86 -5.38 -20.44
CA LYS A 69 7.43 -4.85 -19.14
C LYS A 69 7.41 -5.92 -18.04
N ILE A 70 7.04 -7.16 -18.39
CA ILE A 70 7.13 -8.31 -17.48
C ILE A 70 8.59 -8.54 -17.09
N ASP A 71 9.52 -8.54 -18.04
CA ASP A 71 10.94 -8.74 -17.78
C ASP A 71 11.51 -7.62 -16.87
N GLU A 72 11.12 -6.37 -17.12
CA GLU A 72 11.51 -5.23 -16.26
C GLU A 72 11.02 -5.40 -14.82
N LEU A 73 9.74 -5.80 -14.64
CA LEU A 73 9.16 -6.04 -13.33
C LEU A 73 9.80 -7.23 -12.62
N GLN A 74 10.10 -8.32 -13.34
CA GLN A 74 10.83 -9.46 -12.79
C GLN A 74 12.23 -9.05 -12.33
N HIS A 75 12.94 -8.23 -13.10
CA HIS A 75 14.24 -7.71 -12.69
C HIS A 75 14.14 -6.85 -11.42
N LYS A 76 13.13 -5.97 -11.32
CA LYS A 76 12.87 -5.18 -10.09
C LYS A 76 12.54 -6.08 -8.89
N LEU A 77 11.73 -7.10 -9.09
CA LEU A 77 11.37 -8.06 -8.05
C LEU A 77 12.61 -8.82 -7.56
N ASN A 78 13.45 -9.32 -8.47
CA ASN A 78 14.70 -10.00 -8.11
C ASN A 78 15.65 -9.08 -7.33
N ARG A 79 15.71 -7.79 -7.68
CA ARG A 79 16.50 -6.79 -6.95
C ARG A 79 16.01 -6.58 -5.51
N ILE A 80 14.70 -6.68 -5.28
CA ILE A 80 14.10 -6.59 -3.94
C ILE A 80 14.29 -7.92 -3.18
N GLN A 81 14.14 -9.06 -3.84
CA GLN A 81 14.34 -10.39 -3.27
C GLN A 81 15.80 -10.74 -2.97
N LEU A 82 16.76 -10.05 -3.60
CA LEU A 82 18.19 -10.13 -3.26
C LEU A 82 18.51 -9.59 -1.87
N ILE A 83 17.61 -8.82 -1.25
CA ILE A 83 17.65 -8.59 0.19
C ILE A 83 17.00 -9.79 0.87
N SER A 84 17.79 -10.86 0.96
CA SER A 84 17.39 -12.07 1.65
C SER A 84 16.96 -11.72 3.08
N PRO A 85 15.91 -12.34 3.65
CA PRO A 85 15.57 -12.19 5.07
C PRO A 85 16.79 -12.37 5.98
N TYR A 86 17.75 -13.21 5.57
CA TYR A 86 19.02 -13.40 6.27
C TYR A 86 19.90 -12.14 6.31
N VAL A 87 19.92 -11.31 5.27
CA VAL A 87 20.68 -10.05 5.25
C VAL A 87 20.04 -9.01 6.19
N ILE A 88 18.71 -8.92 6.19
CA ILE A 88 17.98 -8.04 7.12
C ILE A 88 18.20 -8.50 8.56
N ILE A 89 18.08 -9.81 8.82
CA ILE A 89 18.32 -10.40 10.14
C ILE A 89 19.78 -10.16 10.57
N ASP A 90 20.77 -10.39 9.71
CA ASP A 90 22.18 -10.15 10.01
C ASP A 90 22.48 -8.68 10.31
N MET A 91 21.90 -7.75 9.54
CA MET A 91 22.01 -6.31 9.80
C MET A 91 21.35 -5.90 11.12
N LEU A 92 20.18 -6.46 11.44
CA LEU A 92 19.49 -6.22 12.71
C LEU A 92 20.27 -6.80 13.89
N MET A 93 20.83 -8.01 13.74
CA MET A 93 21.65 -8.65 14.78
C MET A 93 22.93 -7.84 15.04
N LYS A 94 23.65 -7.42 14.00
CA LYS A 94 24.83 -6.54 14.13
C LYS A 94 24.47 -5.19 14.75
N GLY A 95 23.32 -4.62 14.39
CA GLY A 95 22.81 -3.38 14.98
C GLY A 95 22.48 -3.54 16.47
N ASN A 96 21.86 -4.66 16.85
CA ASN A 96 21.55 -4.98 18.24
C ASN A 96 22.83 -5.24 19.06
N GLU A 97 23.81 -5.96 18.52
CA GLU A 97 25.10 -6.18 19.18
C GLU A 97 25.87 -4.87 19.43
N ALA A 98 25.85 -3.95 18.46
CA ALA A 98 26.44 -2.63 18.61
C ALA A 98 25.72 -1.81 19.70
N ARG A 99 24.38 -1.84 19.72
CA ARG A 99 23.56 -1.21 20.75
C ARG A 99 23.88 -1.78 22.14
N ASP A 100 23.97 -3.10 22.26
CA ASP A 100 24.27 -3.79 23.52
C ASP A 100 25.69 -3.54 24.00
N ALA A 101 26.65 -3.33 23.10
CA ALA A 101 28.00 -2.90 23.46
C ALA A 101 28.00 -1.48 24.07
N ILE A 102 27.21 -0.56 23.51
CA ILE A 102 27.04 0.81 24.04
C ILE A 102 26.37 0.75 25.41
N ILE A 103 25.28 0.00 25.56
CA ILE A 103 24.58 -0.17 26.85
C ILE A 103 25.55 -0.72 27.91
N ARG A 104 26.34 -1.75 27.59
CA ARG A 104 27.36 -2.29 28.51
C ARG A 104 28.42 -1.28 28.90
N LYS A 105 28.84 -0.40 27.98
CA LYS A 105 29.82 0.66 28.24
C LYS A 105 29.25 1.72 29.18
N LEU A 106 28.00 2.12 28.96
CA LEU A 106 27.28 3.08 29.82
C LEU A 106 27.09 2.50 31.24
N MET A 107 26.63 1.25 31.35
CA MET A 107 26.46 0.55 32.63
C MET A 107 27.75 0.38 33.44
N ARG A 108 28.89 0.24 32.77
CA ARG A 108 30.21 0.21 33.44
C ARG A 108 30.64 1.60 33.89
N LYS A 109 30.33 2.64 33.11
CA LYS A 109 30.66 4.01 33.44
C LYS A 109 29.89 4.48 34.68
N SER A 110 28.59 4.20 34.75
CA SER A 110 27.73 4.54 35.90
C SER A 110 28.15 3.80 37.19
N ARG A 111 28.59 2.54 37.08
CA ARG A 111 29.14 1.79 38.23
C ARG A 111 30.52 2.26 38.69
N SER A 112 31.30 2.88 37.81
CA SER A 112 32.63 3.41 38.15
C SER A 112 32.59 4.83 38.75
N SER A 113 31.48 5.55 38.60
CA SER A 113 31.24 6.86 39.21
C SER A 113 30.62 6.78 40.61
N SER A 114 30.23 5.59 41.10
CA SER A 114 29.60 5.40 42.40
C SER A 114 30.53 4.84 43.49
N SER A 115 31.85 4.81 43.28
CA SER A 115 32.82 4.33 44.29
C SER A 115 33.62 5.47 44.93
N SER A 116 32.95 6.43 45.56
CA SER A 116 33.56 7.31 46.58
C SER A 116 32.51 8.14 47.34
N SER A 117 31.81 7.55 48.32
CA SER A 117 31.45 8.20 49.60
C SER A 117 30.59 7.27 50.46
N SER A 118 30.93 7.26 51.75
CA SER A 118 30.49 6.44 52.88
C SER A 118 29.09 6.73 53.44
N ASP A 119 28.51 5.68 54.04
CA ASP A 119 27.60 5.60 55.20
C ASP A 119 26.58 6.72 55.50
N VAL A 120 25.28 6.36 55.55
CA VAL A 120 24.42 6.45 56.75
C VAL A 120 23.14 5.63 56.58
N SER A 121 22.68 5.07 57.71
CA SER A 121 21.59 4.11 57.87
C SER A 121 20.16 4.69 57.78
N SER A 122 19.25 3.74 57.50
CA SER A 122 17.89 3.58 58.07
C SER A 122 16.66 4.18 57.36
N ASP A 123 15.74 3.24 57.12
CA ASP A 123 14.27 3.34 57.11
C ASP A 123 13.55 4.13 56.01
N ALA A 124 13.01 3.39 55.03
CA ALA A 124 11.58 3.46 54.70
C ALA A 124 11.16 2.26 53.83
N SER A 125 10.41 1.35 54.47
CA SER A 125 9.19 0.72 53.96
C SER A 125 9.15 0.18 52.52
N ASN A 126 9.23 -1.15 52.44
CA ASN A 126 8.62 -1.97 51.39
C ASN A 126 7.29 -1.41 50.87
N LEU A 127 7.18 -1.24 49.55
CA LEU A 127 5.92 -1.47 48.86
C LEU A 127 6.21 -2.26 47.58
N SER A 128 5.85 -3.55 47.62
CA SER A 128 5.97 -4.49 46.51
C SER A 128 5.19 -4.02 45.28
N LEU A 129 5.86 -4.15 44.14
CA LEU A 129 5.28 -4.12 42.81
C LEU A 129 4.52 -5.44 42.60
N GLU A 130 3.20 -5.38 42.51
CA GLU A 130 2.39 -6.45 41.93
C GLU A 130 1.64 -5.91 40.71
N THR A 131 2.10 -6.39 39.56
CA THR A 131 1.36 -6.48 38.30
C THR A 131 -0.06 -6.97 38.56
N LEU A 132 -1.07 -6.26 38.02
CA LEU A 132 -2.28 -6.84 37.43
C LEU A 132 -3.11 -5.69 36.83
N ALA A 133 -3.33 -5.73 35.52
CA ALA A 133 -4.47 -5.05 34.94
C ALA A 133 -5.75 -5.64 35.56
N PRO A 134 -6.63 -4.78 36.10
CA PRO A 134 -7.96 -4.73 35.53
C PRO A 134 -8.45 -3.28 35.48
N THR A 135 -9.03 -2.88 34.34
CA THR A 135 -9.90 -1.69 34.28
C THR A 135 -10.91 -1.68 35.42
N PRO A 136 -10.91 -0.68 36.32
CA PRO A 136 -12.01 -0.44 37.24
C PRO A 136 -12.82 0.80 36.79
N PRO A 137 -14.12 0.86 37.12
CA PRO A 137 -14.95 2.02 36.81
C PRO A 137 -14.43 3.23 37.60
N LEU A 138 -14.38 4.38 36.92
CA LEU A 138 -13.97 5.70 37.43
C LEU A 138 -14.22 5.85 38.94
N ARG A 139 -13.22 5.52 39.76
CA ARG A 139 -13.24 5.88 41.17
C ARG A 139 -13.16 7.39 41.19
N ARG A 140 -14.16 7.99 41.83
CA ARG A 140 -14.28 9.43 41.99
C ARG A 140 -13.08 9.90 42.85
N TYR A 141 -11.97 10.25 42.20
CA TYR A 141 -10.81 10.81 42.87
C TYR A 141 -11.27 12.09 43.58
N GLY A 142 -10.96 12.21 44.87
CA GLY A 142 -11.30 13.40 45.62
C GLY A 142 -10.63 14.62 44.99
N TYR A 143 -11.32 15.76 44.96
CA TYR A 143 -10.82 17.02 44.39
C TYR A 143 -9.40 17.40 44.86
N ARG A 144 -9.04 17.04 46.10
CA ARG A 144 -7.68 17.22 46.65
C ARG A 144 -6.61 16.39 45.95
N ALA A 145 -6.91 15.13 45.60
CA ALA A 145 -5.99 14.27 44.86
C ALA A 145 -5.84 14.73 43.42
N VAL A 146 -6.92 15.21 42.80
CA VAL A 146 -6.88 15.74 41.42
C VAL A 146 -6.07 17.03 41.34
N ASN A 147 -6.21 17.93 42.32
CA ASN A 147 -5.40 19.14 42.40
C ASN A 147 -3.91 18.83 42.58
N ALA A 148 -3.56 17.92 43.49
CA ALA A 148 -2.18 17.51 43.70
C ALA A 148 -1.54 16.91 42.43
N LEU A 149 -2.29 16.12 41.65
CA LEU A 149 -1.81 15.56 40.38
C LEU A 149 -1.64 16.62 39.28
N SER A 150 -2.46 17.67 39.30
CA SER A 150 -2.31 18.80 38.37
C SER A 150 -1.18 19.74 38.76
N GLU A 151 -0.91 19.90 40.05
CA GLU A 151 0.20 20.71 40.58
C GLU A 151 1.57 20.11 40.21
N LEU A 152 1.64 18.79 40.02
CA LEU A 152 2.84 18.08 39.54
C LEU A 152 3.12 18.31 38.03
N GLY A 153 2.17 18.87 37.26
CA GLY A 153 2.37 19.19 35.84
C GLY A 153 2.85 17.98 35.02
N ALA A 154 3.89 18.18 34.22
CA ALA A 154 4.50 17.13 33.37
C ALA A 154 5.24 16.02 34.15
N GLU A 155 5.49 16.20 35.45
CA GLU A 155 6.12 15.20 36.32
C GLU A 155 5.11 14.15 36.82
N ASN A 156 3.84 14.26 36.45
CA ASN A 156 2.84 13.26 36.77
C ASN A 156 3.06 11.97 35.97
N ILE A 157 3.81 11.05 36.59
CA ILE A 157 4.18 9.74 36.05
C ILE A 157 3.10 8.66 36.22
N MET A 158 2.02 8.94 36.97
CA MET A 158 0.97 7.97 37.27
C MET A 158 -0.41 8.53 36.92
N GLY A 159 -1.11 7.86 35.99
CA GLY A 159 -2.46 8.24 35.60
C GLY A 159 -3.46 8.23 36.78
N PRO A 160 -4.55 9.00 36.71
CA PRO A 160 -5.09 9.68 35.53
C PRO A 160 -4.41 11.02 35.20
N TRP A 161 -4.13 11.26 33.91
CA TRP A 161 -3.54 12.51 33.42
C TRP A 161 -4.64 13.54 33.19
N LEU A 162 -4.65 14.58 34.02
CA LEU A 162 -5.75 15.53 34.09
C LEU A 162 -5.21 16.96 34.01
N CYS A 163 -5.77 17.78 33.14
CA CYS A 163 -5.54 19.23 33.16
C CYS A 163 -6.73 19.95 33.80
N LEU A 164 -6.51 20.56 34.96
CA LEU A 164 -7.52 21.35 35.66
C LEU A 164 -7.66 22.77 35.13
N VAL A 165 -6.61 23.34 34.56
CA VAL A 165 -6.61 24.72 34.05
C VAL A 165 -7.49 24.84 32.80
N CYS A 166 -7.49 23.82 31.94
CA CYS A 166 -8.33 23.79 30.74
C CYS A 166 -9.75 23.24 30.98
N GLY A 167 -10.06 22.78 32.18
CA GLY A 167 -11.39 22.26 32.51
C GLY A 167 -12.46 23.36 32.50
N ARG A 168 -13.58 23.14 31.80
CA ARG A 168 -14.77 24.01 31.93
C ARG A 168 -15.64 23.51 33.09
N ASN A 169 -16.19 24.42 33.89
CA ASN A 169 -17.21 24.12 34.92
C ASN A 169 -16.84 22.99 35.91
N ASN A 170 -15.60 22.99 36.44
CA ASN A 170 -15.07 22.00 37.39
C ASN A 170 -14.92 20.57 36.85
N THR A 171 -14.98 20.35 35.54
CA THR A 171 -14.60 19.07 34.94
C THR A 171 -13.21 19.17 34.31
N PRO A 172 -12.17 18.49 34.85
CA PRO A 172 -10.84 18.44 34.24
C PRO A 172 -10.89 17.79 32.86
N ILE A 173 -9.97 18.19 31.97
CA ILE A 173 -9.73 17.45 30.72
C ILE A 173 -8.91 16.22 31.07
N GLU A 174 -9.44 15.04 30.77
CA GLU A 174 -8.77 13.75 30.95
C GLU A 174 -8.07 13.30 29.66
N PHE A 175 -6.81 12.89 29.81
CA PHE A 175 -6.01 12.31 28.74
C PHE A 175 -5.83 10.82 28.98
N SER A 176 -5.97 10.03 27.91
CA SER A 176 -5.85 8.57 27.97
C SER A 176 -4.40 8.08 28.05
N THR A 177 -3.43 8.91 27.70
CA THR A 177 -2.01 8.56 27.62
C THR A 177 -1.13 9.75 27.98
N TYR A 178 0.01 9.50 28.64
CA TYR A 178 0.98 10.53 29.01
C TYR A 178 1.44 11.42 27.84
N PRO A 179 1.76 10.89 26.63
CA PRO A 179 2.23 11.75 25.53
C PRO A 179 1.22 12.81 25.09
N LYS A 180 -0.08 12.49 25.16
CA LYS A 180 -1.15 13.44 24.83
C LYS A 180 -1.27 14.54 25.89
N TYR A 181 -1.16 14.17 27.15
CA TYR A 181 -1.12 15.12 28.26
C TYR A 181 0.12 16.02 28.18
N ARG A 182 1.30 15.44 27.95
CA ARG A 182 2.56 16.16 27.76
C ARG A 182 2.45 17.19 26.62
N SER A 183 1.96 16.77 25.46
CA SER A 183 1.77 17.66 24.30
C SER A 183 0.82 18.80 24.62
N HIS A 184 -0.27 18.52 25.34
CA HIS A 184 -1.21 19.54 25.80
C HIS A 184 -0.55 20.60 26.71
N LEU A 185 0.30 20.18 27.66
CA LEU A 185 1.01 21.12 28.52
C LEU A 185 1.97 22.02 27.72
N VAL A 186 2.68 21.48 26.74
CA VAL A 186 3.58 22.28 25.88
C VAL A 186 2.80 23.22 24.96
N GLU A 187 1.76 22.73 24.28
CA GLU A 187 1.05 23.50 23.26
C GLU A 187 0.08 24.53 23.85
N VAL A 188 -0.64 24.16 24.92
CA VAL A 188 -1.71 24.98 25.49
C VAL A 188 -1.23 25.79 26.69
N HIS A 189 -0.41 25.20 27.55
CA HIS A 189 0.11 25.89 28.74
C HIS A 189 1.50 26.49 28.54
N GLN A 190 2.18 26.16 27.44
CA GLN A 190 3.57 26.57 27.19
C GLN A 190 4.49 26.21 28.35
N GLU A 191 4.20 25.09 29.03
CA GLU A 191 5.03 24.60 30.12
C GLU A 191 6.36 24.08 29.59
N GLN A 192 7.45 24.51 30.24
CA GLN A 192 8.77 23.96 29.99
C GLN A 192 8.89 22.64 30.75
N ILE A 193 9.01 21.55 30.00
CA ILE A 193 9.09 20.20 30.55
C ILE A 193 10.56 19.83 30.72
N ASP A 194 10.89 19.24 31.87
CA ASP A 194 12.25 18.78 32.16
C ASP A 194 12.70 17.75 31.10
N GLU A 195 13.90 17.96 30.56
CA GLU A 195 14.53 17.08 29.57
C GLU A 195 14.88 15.71 30.16
N ALA A 196 14.92 15.59 31.49
CA ALA A 196 15.13 14.33 32.21
C ALA A 196 13.89 13.43 32.27
N LEU A 197 12.74 13.86 31.73
CA LEU A 197 11.50 13.08 31.67
C LEU A 197 11.34 12.35 30.35
N CYS A 198 10.97 11.07 30.41
CA CYS A 198 10.67 10.28 29.23
C CYS A 198 9.42 10.79 28.52
N GLU A 199 9.54 11.11 27.24
CA GLU A 199 8.44 11.66 26.45
C GLU A 199 7.26 10.68 26.25
N HIS A 200 7.52 9.38 26.40
CA HIS A 200 6.55 8.32 26.15
C HIS A 200 5.73 7.94 27.39
N CYS A 201 6.35 7.91 28.57
CA CYS A 201 5.71 7.42 29.79
C CYS A 201 5.87 8.34 31.02
N GLY A 202 6.66 9.41 30.91
CA GLY A 202 6.89 10.37 31.98
C GLY A 202 7.93 9.95 33.00
N TRP A 203 8.51 8.75 32.89
CA TRP A 203 9.55 8.30 33.83
C TRP A 203 10.72 9.30 33.93
N ARG A 204 11.08 9.67 35.16
CA ARG A 204 12.15 10.64 35.46
C ARG A 204 13.48 9.91 35.65
N SER A 205 14.48 10.27 34.84
CA SER A 205 15.86 9.80 35.00
C SER A 205 16.68 10.76 35.87
N GLU A 206 17.74 10.27 36.50
CA GLU A 206 18.74 11.14 37.14
C GLU A 206 19.72 11.73 36.11
N ASP A 207 20.01 10.98 35.04
CA ASP A 207 20.93 11.36 33.97
C ASP A 207 20.37 11.09 32.56
N LEU A 208 20.76 11.92 31.58
CA LEU A 208 20.37 11.76 30.16
C LEU A 208 20.74 10.39 29.57
N GLN A 209 21.84 9.78 30.04
CA GLN A 209 22.24 8.45 29.59
C GLN A 209 21.27 7.37 30.06
N GLU A 210 20.76 7.53 31.28
CA GLU A 210 19.80 6.60 31.87
C GLU A 210 18.44 6.75 31.17
N LEU A 211 18.03 7.99 30.87
CA LEU A 211 16.86 8.26 30.04
C LEU A 211 16.93 7.58 28.69
N TYR A 212 18.08 7.70 28.01
CA TYR A 212 18.27 7.08 26.70
C TYR A 212 18.20 5.55 26.77
N VAL A 213 18.77 4.94 27.80
CA VAL A 213 18.67 3.49 28.02
C VAL A 213 17.23 3.08 28.31
N HIS A 214 16.49 3.86 29.10
CA HIS A 214 15.09 3.62 29.38
C HIS A 214 14.25 3.65 28.11
N ILE A 215 14.40 4.69 27.28
CA ILE A 215 13.70 4.80 25.98
C ILE A 215 13.99 3.58 25.11
N LEU A 216 15.24 3.12 25.02
CA LEU A 216 15.60 1.98 24.16
C LEU A 216 15.12 0.61 24.66
N LYS A 217 14.82 0.48 25.96
CA LYS A 217 14.45 -0.80 26.57
C LYS A 217 12.94 -0.97 26.71
N GLU A 218 12.26 0.10 27.08
CA GLU A 218 10.84 0.09 27.44
C GLU A 218 9.93 0.54 26.29
N HIS A 219 10.48 1.18 25.25
CA HIS A 219 9.76 1.75 24.11
C HIS A 219 10.43 1.41 22.77
#